data_AF-A0A7J9TJH7-F1
#
_entry.id   AF-A0A7J9TJH7-F1
#
_cell.length_a   1.000
_cell.length_b   1.000
_cell.length_c   1.000
_cell.angle_alpha   90.00
_cell.angle_beta   90.00
_cell.angle_gamma   90.00
#
_symmetry.space_group_name_H-M   'P 1'
#
loop_
_entity.id
_entity.type
_entity.pdbx_description
1 polymer ?
#
loop_
_entity_poly.entity_id
_entity_poly.type
_entity_poly.pdbx_seq_one_letter_code
_entity_poly.pdbx_strand_id
1 'polypeptide(L)' 'MGVRTAIDTYRKLHNRVPNVVYDLGAVVKEPMVRLLAHRAVDAAEMGVEIGRRMGEK' A
#
# COMPACT_ATOMS: atom_id res chain seq x y z
N MET A 1 10.01 11.32 -0.34
CA MET A 1 9.19 11.14 0.88
C MET A 1 8.69 9.70 1.09
N GLY A 2 8.38 8.90 0.06
CA GLY A 2 7.84 7.53 0.25
C GLY A 2 8.74 6.52 1.00
N VAL A 3 10.07 6.58 0.82
CA VAL A 3 11.02 5.65 1.50
C VAL A 3 10.99 5.82 3.03
N ARG A 4 10.85 7.06 3.53
CA ARG A 4 10.76 7.32 4.98
C ARG A 4 9.46 6.75 5.56
N THR A 5 8.34 6.95 4.87
CA THR A 5 7.04 6.40 5.29
C THR A 5 7.03 4.87 5.34
N ALA A 6 7.70 4.20 4.39
CA ALA A 6 7.82 2.75 4.38
C ALA A 6 8.65 2.24 5.58
N ILE A 7 9.79 2.88 5.88
CA ILE A 7 10.66 2.53 7.01
C ILE A 7 9.95 2.76 8.35
N ASP A 8 9.24 3.88 8.50
CA ASP A 8 8.51 4.19 9.72
C ASP A 8 7.34 3.22 9.95
N THR A 9 6.64 2.83 8.88
CA THR A 9 5.58 1.81 8.93
C THR A 9 6.14 0.44 9.32
N TYR A 10 7.28 0.04 8.74
CA TYR A 10 7.96 -1.22 9.08
C TYR A 10 8.33 -1.28 10.58
N ARG A 11 8.84 -0.18 11.13
CA ARG A 11 9.16 -0.06 12.56
C ARG A 11 7.91 -0.15 13.43
N LYS A 12 6.83 0.56 13.07
CA LYS A 12 5.55 0.52 13.79
C LYS A 12 4.90 -0.87 13.79
N LEU A 13 5.13 -1.65 12.74
CA LEU A 13 4.62 -3.02 12.62
C LEU A 13 5.53 -4.08 13.25
N HIS A 14 6.39 -3.69 14.19
CA HIS A 14 7.32 -4.59 14.89
C HIS A 14 8.19 -5.41 13.91
N ASN A 15 8.79 -4.74 12.92
CA ASN A 15 9.66 -5.35 11.91
C ASN A 15 8.96 -6.33 10.96
N ARG A 16 7.63 -6.21 10.82
CA ARG A 16 6.87 -6.92 9.78
C ARG A 16 6.76 -6.05 8.54
N VAL A 17 6.91 -6.68 7.37
CA VAL A 17 6.67 -6.03 6.09
C VAL A 17 5.19 -5.67 6.00
N PRO A 18 4.82 -4.39 5.80
CA PRO A 18 3.42 -4.01 5.63
C PRO A 18 2.84 -4.60 4.35
N ASN A 19 1.56 -4.97 4.38
CA ASN A 19 0.82 -5.39 3.19
C ASN A 19 0.45 -4.21 2.28
N VAL A 20 0.45 -2.98 2.80
CA VAL A 20 0.12 -1.76 2.05
C VAL A 20 1.16 -0.69 2.32
N VAL A 21 1.74 -0.13 1.26
CA VAL A 21 2.62 1.03 1.31
C VAL A 21 2.10 2.06 0.35
N TYR A 22 1.85 3.28 0.82
CA TYR A 22 1.37 4.36 -0.04
C TYR A 22 2.26 5.60 0.05
N ASP A 23 2.23 6.39 -1.02
CA ASP A 23 2.80 7.72 -1.07
C ASP A 23 1.85 8.67 -1.79
N LEU A 24 1.82 9.93 -1.34
CA LEU A 24 0.94 10.96 -1.91
C LEU A 24 1.50 11.58 -3.19
N GLY A 25 2.57 11.02 -3.75
CA GLY A 25 3.27 11.58 -4.90
C GLY A 25 4.17 12.75 -4.54
N ALA A 26 4.58 13.47 -5.57
CA ALA A 26 5.35 14.71 -5.50
C ALA A 26 5.10 15.54 -6.77
N VAL A 27 5.71 16.71 -6.89
CA VAL A 27 5.68 17.46 -8.16
C VAL A 27 6.21 16.56 -9.28
N VAL A 28 5.42 16.39 -10.35
CA VAL A 28 5.69 15.49 -11.48
C VAL A 28 5.68 13.98 -11.14
N LYS A 29 5.12 13.57 -9.99
CA LYS A 29 4.96 12.15 -9.61
C LYS A 29 3.57 11.91 -9.05
N GLU A 30 2.85 10.99 -9.69
CA GLU A 30 1.50 10.60 -9.25
C GLU A 30 1.53 9.90 -7.88
N PRO A 31 0.48 10.08 -7.05
CA PRO A 31 0.29 9.30 -5.84
C PRO A 31 0.12 7.81 -6.16
N MET A 32 0.55 6.96 -5.24
CA MET A 32 0.54 5.52 -5.47
C MET A 32 0.26 4.71 -4.20
N VAL A 33 -0.50 3.64 -4.36
CA VAL A 33 -0.72 2.60 -3.34
C VAL A 33 -0.11 1.31 -3.87
N ARG A 34 0.76 0.68 -3.08
CA ARG A 34 1.43 -0.58 -3.41
C ARG A 34 0.95 -1.66 -2.45
N LEU A 35 0.46 -2.76 -3.02
CA LEU A 35 -0.03 -3.93 -2.29
C LEU A 35 1.04 -5.02 -2.31
N LEU A 36 1.39 -5.53 -1.14
CA LEU A 36 2.44 -6.54 -0.94
C LEU A 36 1.81 -7.81 -0.35
N ALA A 37 2.06 -8.92 -1.03
CA ALA A 37 1.65 -10.25 -0.61
C ALA A 37 2.65 -11.30 -1.08
N HIS A 38 2.58 -12.51 -0.50
CA HIS A 38 3.44 -13.62 -0.90
C HIS A 38 3.11 -14.17 -2.29
N ARG A 39 1.85 -14.07 -2.72
CA ARG A 39 1.40 -14.47 -4.05
C ARG A 39 0.72 -13.31 -4.76
N ALA A 40 0.84 -13.27 -6.08
CA ALA A 40 0.21 -12.24 -6.90
C ALA A 40 -1.33 -12.23 -6.77
N VAL A 41 -1.95 -13.41 -6.64
CA VAL A 41 -3.41 -13.54 -6.47
C VAL A 41 -3.90 -12.86 -5.20
N ASP A 42 -3.18 -13.01 -4.09
CA ASP A 42 -3.56 -12.40 -2.79
C ASP A 42 -3.51 -10.87 -2.87
N ALA A 43 -2.53 -10.31 -3.60
CA ALA A 43 -2.44 -8.87 -3.83
C ALA A 43 -3.58 -8.36 -4.74
N ALA A 44 -3.95 -9.14 -5.75
CA ALA A 44 -5.05 -8.80 -6.65
C ALA A 44 -6.42 -8.83 -5.93
N GLU A 45 -6.69 -9.88 -5.15
CA GLU A 45 -7.91 -10.00 -4.32
C GLU A 45 -8.03 -8.84 -3.34
N MET A 46 -6.93 -8.45 -2.69
CA MET A 46 -6.88 -7.28 -1.82
C MET A 46 -7.23 -6.00 -2.59
N GLY A 47 -6.70 -5.83 -3.80
CA GLY A 47 -7.03 -4.70 -4.67
C GLY A 47 -8.52 -4.63 -5.05
N VAL A 48 -9.11 -5.78 -5.38
CA VAL A 48 -10.55 -5.89 -5.70
C VAL A 48 -11.40 -5.51 -4.49
N GLU A 49 -11.07 -6.00 -3.30
CA GLU A 49 -11.82 -5.70 -2.07
C GLU A 49 -11.73 -4.21 -1.70
N ILE A 50 -10.55 -3.59 -1.85
CA ILE A 50 -10.40 -2.14 -1.67
C ILE A 50 -11.28 -1.38 -2.68
N GLY A 51 -11.26 -1.77 -3.95
CA GLY A 51 -12.07 -1.17 -5.00
C GLY A 51 -13.57 -1.30 -4.71
N ARG A 52 -14.03 -2.48 -4.26
CA ARG A 52 -15.43 -2.73 -3.88
C ARG A 52 -15.88 -1.78 -2.78
N ARG A 53 -15.12 -1.68 -1.68
CA ARG A 53 -15.45 -0.78 -0.56
C ARG A 53 -15.50 0.69 -0.95
N MET A 54 -14.70 1.09 -1.94
CA MET A 54 -14.71 2.46 -2.45
C MET A 54 -15.92 2.75 -3.35
N GLY A 55 -16.49 1.73 -3.98
CA GLY A 55 -17.68 1.82 -4.82
C GLY A 55 -19.01 1.80 -4.06
N GLU A 56 -19.02 1.34 -2.80
CA GLU A 56 -20.21 1.26 -1.94
C GLU A 56 -20.61 2.61 -1.29
N LYS A 57 -20.45 3.72 -2.04
CA LYS A 57 -20.83 5.07 -1.57
C LYS A 57 -22.33 5.30 -1.52
#